data_AF-A0A8J2H621-F1
#
_entry.id   AF-A0A8J2H621-F1
#
_cell.length_a   1.000
_cell.length_b   1.000
_cell.length_c   1.000
_cell.angle_alpha   90.00
_cell.angle_beta   90.00
_cell.angle_gamma   90.00
#
_symmetry.space_group_name_H-M   'P 1'
#
loop_
_entity.id
_entity.type
_entity.pdbx_description
1 polymer ?
#
loop_
_entity_poly.entity_id
_entity_poly.type
_entity_poly.pdbx_seq_one_letter_code
_entity_poly.pdbx_strand_id
1 'polypeptide(L)'
;MLKAYFPDVAEGRPRIRHHRGDARCNRCGPGWGVTKPCTSDRDTECSKCKPGTYSPHHNLQSCWICSRCGPGLYEAHRCTSKTDTVCDSCYRHAPENPDYHKKCSEHKNLFLAPEDAINTGEQSSLVNQEDDGEDQKMRAAILADDVKADRINY
;
A
#
# COMPACT_ATOMS: atom_id res chain seq x y z
N MET A 1 23.86 -35.29 -36.06
CA MET A 1 23.32 -34.14 -35.30
C MET A 1 22.49 -34.67 -34.14
N LEU A 2 23.07 -34.75 -32.94
CA LEU A 2 22.38 -35.20 -31.74
C LEU A 2 21.94 -33.96 -30.96
N LYS A 3 20.62 -33.75 -30.83
CA LYS A 3 20.05 -32.68 -29.99
C LYS A 3 20.30 -33.03 -28.53
N ALA A 4 21.10 -32.22 -27.84
CA ALA A 4 21.22 -32.28 -26.40
C ALA A 4 19.89 -31.82 -25.76
N TYR A 5 19.23 -32.75 -25.07
CA TYR A 5 18.11 -32.44 -24.19
C TYR A 5 18.67 -31.97 -22.85
N PHE A 6 18.46 -30.69 -22.53
CA PHE A 6 18.79 -30.13 -21.23
C PHE A 6 17.55 -30.24 -20.35
N PRO A 7 17.48 -31.18 -19.38
CA PRO A 7 16.42 -31.14 -18.40
C PRO A 7 16.60 -29.89 -17.53
N ASP A 8 15.53 -29.12 -17.35
CA ASP A 8 15.46 -28.03 -16.38
C ASP A 8 15.86 -28.57 -15.01
N VAL A 9 17.05 -28.18 -14.57
CA VAL A 9 17.55 -28.49 -13.23
C VAL A 9 16.67 -27.72 -12.25
N ALA A 10 15.64 -28.38 -11.74
CA ALA A 10 14.93 -27.93 -10.56
C ALA A 10 15.99 -27.74 -9.47
N GLU A 11 16.24 -26.47 -9.14
CA GLU A 11 17.23 -26.05 -8.16
C GLU A 11 16.88 -26.67 -6.81
N GLY A 12 17.47 -27.84 -6.52
CA GLY A 12 17.40 -28.52 -5.24
C GLY A 12 18.15 -27.71 -4.18
N ARG A 13 17.60 -26.56 -3.79
CA ARG A 13 18.12 -25.78 -2.67
C ARG A 13 17.71 -26.49 -1.37
N PRO A 14 18.66 -26.74 -0.46
CA PRO A 14 18.39 -27.46 0.78
C PRO A 14 17.26 -26.76 1.56
N ARG A 15 16.29 -27.55 2.02
CA ARG A 15 15.18 -27.09 2.87
C ARG A 15 15.73 -26.71 4.25
N ILE A 16 16.22 -25.48 4.38
CA ILE A 16 16.68 -24.94 5.66
C ILE A 16 15.45 -24.77 6.55
N ARG A 17 15.36 -25.61 7.59
CA ARG A 17 14.27 -25.56 8.57
C ARG A 17 14.54 -24.42 9.56
N HIS A 18 13.91 -23.27 9.38
CA HIS A 18 13.92 -22.21 10.38
C HIS A 18 12.94 -22.56 11.51
N HIS A 19 13.34 -23.48 12.40
CA HIS A 19 12.54 -23.89 13.56
C HIS A 19 12.61 -22.86 14.69
N ARG A 20 11.47 -22.19 14.94
CA ARG A 20 11.12 -21.63 16.25
C ARG A 20 9.67 -22.02 16.52
N GLY A 21 9.48 -23.12 17.26
CA GLY A 21 8.17 -23.60 17.70
C GLY A 21 7.61 -24.76 16.88
N ASP A 22 6.76 -25.55 17.54
CA ASP A 22 6.12 -26.81 17.20
C ASP A 22 5.17 -26.76 15.98
N ALA A 23 5.67 -26.29 14.84
CA ALA A 23 4.97 -26.36 13.56
C ALA A 23 5.70 -27.35 12.66
N ARG A 24 5.04 -28.47 12.36
CA ARG A 24 5.48 -29.57 11.46
C ARG A 24 5.62 -29.16 9.98
N CYS A 25 5.56 -27.86 9.66
CA CYS A 25 5.42 -27.36 8.31
C CYS A 25 6.61 -26.48 7.92
N ASN A 26 7.24 -26.78 6.79
CA ASN A 26 8.29 -25.94 6.22
C ASN A 26 7.69 -24.69 5.58
N ARG A 27 8.37 -23.55 5.79
CA ARG A 27 7.97 -22.25 5.23
C ARG A 27 8.51 -22.10 3.81
N CYS A 28 7.74 -21.48 2.94
CA CYS A 28 8.22 -21.07 1.63
C CYS A 28 9.17 -19.89 1.78
N GLY A 29 10.31 -19.91 1.09
CA GLY A 29 11.29 -18.82 1.12
C GLY A 29 10.84 -17.58 0.34
N PRO A 30 11.56 -16.45 0.47
CA PRO A 30 11.27 -15.23 -0.29
C PRO A 30 11.24 -15.49 -1.80
N GLY A 31 10.21 -14.97 -2.49
CA GLY A 31 9.98 -15.29 -3.90
C GLY A 31 9.06 -16.48 -4.15
N TRP A 32 8.67 -17.21 -3.09
CA TRP A 32 7.85 -18.41 -3.16
C TRP A 32 6.66 -18.30 -2.21
N GLY A 33 5.53 -18.83 -2.64
CA GLY A 33 4.29 -18.90 -1.85
C GLY A 33 3.70 -20.30 -1.86
N VAL A 34 2.86 -20.57 -0.86
CA VAL A 34 2.21 -21.87 -0.66
C VAL A 34 1.20 -22.13 -1.77
N THR A 35 1.30 -23.31 -2.39
CA THR A 35 0.28 -23.84 -3.32
C THR A 35 -0.57 -24.90 -2.66
N LYS A 36 0.04 -25.73 -1.80
CA LYS A 36 -0.68 -26.69 -0.95
C LYS A 36 -0.23 -26.55 0.50
N PRO A 37 -1.17 -26.36 1.44
CA PRO A 37 -0.83 -26.32 2.85
C PRO A 37 -0.35 -27.70 3.31
N CYS A 38 0.53 -27.67 4.30
CA CYS A 38 0.96 -28.87 5.02
C CYS A 38 -0.24 -29.56 5.69
N THR A 39 -0.09 -30.87 5.93
CA THR A 39 -0.99 -31.68 6.76
C THR A 39 -0.15 -32.48 7.76
N SER A 40 -0.78 -33.38 8.53
CA SER A 40 -0.07 -34.30 9.43
C SER A 40 1.03 -35.12 8.73
N ASP A 41 0.79 -35.50 7.48
CA ASP A 41 1.59 -36.49 6.75
C ASP A 41 2.33 -35.90 5.55
N ARG A 42 2.06 -34.64 5.20
CA ARG A 42 2.72 -33.95 4.08
C ARG A 42 3.17 -32.56 4.47
N ASP A 43 4.34 -32.20 3.97
CA ASP A 43 4.91 -30.88 4.16
C ASP A 43 4.30 -29.85 3.19
N THR A 44 4.58 -28.58 3.41
CA THR A 44 4.10 -27.47 2.56
C THR A 44 4.67 -27.57 1.14
N GLU A 45 3.80 -27.38 0.14
CA GLU A 45 4.22 -27.26 -1.25
C GLU A 45 4.32 -25.78 -1.64
N CYS A 46 5.46 -25.40 -2.22
CA CYS A 46 5.78 -24.02 -2.58
C CYS A 46 5.96 -23.88 -4.10
N SER A 47 5.51 -22.76 -4.65
CA SER A 47 5.80 -22.37 -6.04
C SER A 47 6.30 -20.93 -6.12
N LYS A 48 7.01 -20.61 -7.20
CA LYS A 48 7.51 -19.26 -7.46
C LYS A 48 6.35 -18.29 -7.67
N CYS A 49 6.45 -17.10 -7.09
CA CYS A 49 5.45 -16.06 -7.29
C CYS A 49 5.38 -15.66 -8.77
N LYS A 50 4.15 -15.60 -9.28
CA LYS A 50 3.85 -15.18 -10.67
C LYS A 50 4.05 -13.67 -10.81
N PRO A 51 4.27 -13.14 -12.03
CA PRO A 51 4.30 -11.71 -12.27
C PRO A 51 3.06 -11.02 -11.68
N GLY A 52 3.27 -9.93 -10.95
CA GLY A 52 2.20 -9.24 -10.21
C GLY A 52 1.92 -9.79 -8.80
N THR A 53 2.74 -10.73 -8.31
CA THR A 53 2.69 -11.21 -6.92
C THR A 53 4.07 -11.30 -6.28
N TYR A 54 4.14 -11.19 -4.94
CA TYR A 54 5.38 -11.22 -4.19
C TYR A 54 5.27 -11.96 -2.85
N SER A 55 6.41 -12.34 -2.28
CA SER A 55 6.55 -12.95 -0.96
C SER A 55 7.90 -12.53 -0.35
N PRO A 56 7.93 -11.67 0.68
CA PRO A 56 9.19 -11.04 1.14
C PRO A 56 9.99 -11.86 2.14
N HIS A 57 9.32 -12.72 2.90
CA HIS A 57 9.94 -13.46 4.00
C HIS A 57 9.47 -14.91 4.01
N HIS A 58 10.12 -15.73 4.84
CA HIS A 58 9.72 -17.10 5.04
C HIS A 58 8.31 -17.18 5.64
N ASN A 59 7.33 -17.62 4.86
CA ASN A 59 5.93 -17.68 5.29
C ASN A 59 5.23 -18.98 4.85
N LEU A 60 4.02 -19.19 5.38
CA LEU A 60 3.11 -20.28 5.01
C LEU A 60 1.89 -19.74 4.25
N GLN A 61 2.04 -18.60 3.58
CA GLN A 61 0.97 -17.95 2.84
C GLN A 61 1.21 -18.11 1.33
N SER A 62 0.15 -17.97 0.54
CA SER A 62 0.29 -17.77 -0.90
C SER A 62 0.99 -16.43 -1.18
N CYS A 63 1.53 -16.26 -2.39
CA CYS A 63 2.08 -14.97 -2.78
C CYS A 63 1.02 -13.86 -2.69
N TRP A 64 1.42 -12.71 -2.17
CA TRP A 64 0.56 -11.53 -2.08
C TRP A 64 0.51 -10.81 -3.41
N ILE A 65 -0.61 -10.15 -3.69
CA ILE A 65 -0.76 -9.32 -4.89
C ILE A 65 0.07 -8.06 -4.69
N CYS A 66 0.81 -7.65 -5.72
CA CYS A 66 1.56 -6.40 -5.67
C CYS A 66 0.63 -5.20 -5.54
N SER A 67 0.99 -4.26 -4.69
CA SER A 67 0.34 -2.96 -4.55
C SER A 67 0.41 -2.17 -5.86
N ARG A 68 -0.57 -1.29 -6.08
CA ARG A 68 -0.59 -0.37 -7.23
C ARG A 68 -0.51 1.07 -6.72
N CYS A 69 0.32 1.88 -7.36
CA CYS A 69 0.42 3.30 -7.02
C CYS A 69 -0.78 4.05 -7.61
N GLY A 70 -1.57 4.65 -6.71
CA GLY A 70 -2.74 5.45 -7.02
C GLY A 70 -2.42 6.82 -7.64
N PRO A 71 -3.43 7.69 -7.79
CA PRO A 71 -3.26 9.04 -8.30
C PRO A 71 -2.23 9.84 -7.48
N GLY A 72 -1.43 10.68 -8.14
CA GLY A 72 -0.39 11.49 -7.49
C GLY A 72 0.85 10.72 -7.02
N LEU A 73 0.87 9.39 -7.23
CA LEU A 73 2.00 8.52 -6.88
C LEU A 73 2.56 7.82 -8.12
N TYR A 74 3.89 7.68 -8.15
CA TYR A 74 4.59 6.88 -9.15
C TYR A 74 5.28 5.66 -8.53
N GLU A 75 5.56 4.66 -9.35
CA GLU A 75 6.26 3.44 -8.98
C GLU A 75 7.76 3.72 -8.89
N ALA A 76 8.22 4.06 -7.68
CA ALA A 76 9.63 4.28 -7.38
C ALA A 76 10.44 2.98 -7.50
N HIS A 77 9.90 1.88 -6.99
CA HIS A 77 10.46 0.55 -7.19
C HIS A 77 9.39 -0.42 -7.67
N ARG A 78 9.74 -1.15 -8.73
CA ARG A 78 8.82 -2.11 -9.30
C ARG A 78 8.64 -3.33 -8.42
N CYS A 79 7.43 -3.90 -8.45
CA CYS A 79 7.19 -5.16 -7.78
C CYS A 79 8.10 -6.26 -8.33
N THR A 80 8.63 -7.08 -7.44
CA THR A 80 9.39 -8.29 -7.79
C THR A 80 8.78 -9.49 -7.07
N SER A 81 9.19 -10.71 -7.42
CA SER A 81 8.76 -11.90 -6.66
C SER A 81 9.02 -11.81 -5.14
N LYS A 82 9.96 -10.96 -4.70
CA LYS A 82 10.40 -10.84 -3.30
C LYS A 82 9.97 -9.54 -2.63
N THR A 83 9.59 -8.52 -3.39
CA THR A 83 9.34 -7.18 -2.84
C THR A 83 8.10 -6.60 -3.47
N ASP A 84 7.29 -5.92 -2.67
CA ASP A 84 6.15 -5.18 -3.18
C ASP A 84 6.61 -4.02 -4.09
N THR A 85 5.65 -3.47 -4.83
CA THR A 85 5.73 -2.15 -5.41
C THR A 85 5.98 -1.11 -4.32
N VAL A 86 6.95 -0.21 -4.53
CA VAL A 86 7.14 0.97 -3.69
C VAL A 86 6.66 2.18 -4.44
N CYS A 87 5.72 2.90 -3.85
CA CYS A 87 5.16 4.13 -4.40
C CYS A 87 5.79 5.36 -3.75
N ASP A 88 6.05 6.39 -4.54
CA ASP A 88 6.53 7.68 -4.05
C ASP A 88 5.71 8.81 -4.69
N SER A 89 5.74 9.99 -4.07
CA SER A 89 4.90 11.13 -4.44
C SER A 89 5.44 11.86 -5.66
N CYS A 90 4.55 12.35 -6.54
CA CYS A 90 4.94 13.22 -7.65
C CYS A 90 5.62 14.54 -7.20
N TYR A 91 5.51 14.90 -5.91
CA TYR A 91 6.24 16.03 -5.32
C TYR A 91 7.75 15.76 -5.21
N ARG A 92 8.15 14.49 -5.10
CA ARG A 92 9.56 14.12 -5.11
C ARG A 92 10.04 14.00 -6.57
N HIS A 93 10.94 14.91 -6.94
CA HIS A 93 11.47 14.98 -8.29
C HIS A 93 12.33 13.73 -8.61
N ALA A 94 11.87 12.91 -9.56
CA ALA A 94 12.56 11.68 -9.98
C ALA A 94 12.66 11.57 -11.52
N PRO A 95 13.41 12.47 -12.17
CA PRO A 95 13.49 12.59 -13.64
C PRO A 95 14.24 11.42 -14.30
N GLU A 96 14.83 10.52 -13.54
CA GLU A 96 15.46 9.31 -14.08
C GLU A 96 14.47 8.13 -14.13
N ASN A 97 13.31 8.24 -13.46
CA ASN A 97 12.32 7.18 -13.41
C ASN A 97 11.28 7.35 -14.55
N PRO A 98 11.11 6.35 -15.43
CA PRO A 98 10.13 6.44 -16.52
C PRO A 98 8.67 6.46 -16.04
N ASP A 99 8.34 5.83 -14.91
CA ASP A 99 6.98 5.88 -14.34
C ASP A 99 6.67 7.26 -13.75
N TYR A 100 7.68 7.93 -13.18
CA TYR A 100 7.56 9.32 -12.76
C TYR A 100 7.20 10.22 -13.94
N HIS A 101 7.89 10.12 -15.07
CA HIS A 101 7.52 10.91 -16.25
C HIS A 101 6.12 10.59 -16.75
N LYS A 102 5.77 9.30 -16.80
CA LYS A 102 4.46 8.87 -17.28
C LYS A 102 3.30 9.38 -16.42
N LYS A 103 3.48 9.46 -15.10
CA LYS A 103 2.41 9.81 -14.15
C LYS A 103 2.46 11.24 -13.63
N CYS A 104 3.63 11.88 -13.65
CA CYS A 104 3.88 13.14 -12.95
C CYS A 104 4.36 14.29 -13.87
N SER A 105 4.53 14.09 -15.19
CA SER A 105 5.09 15.11 -16.10
C SER A 105 4.28 16.41 -16.14
N GLU A 106 2.95 16.32 -16.05
CA GLU A 106 2.04 17.46 -16.24
C GLU A 106 1.25 17.86 -14.98
N HIS A 107 1.29 17.03 -13.92
CA HIS A 107 0.46 17.21 -12.71
C HIS A 107 1.27 17.01 -11.43
N LYS A 108 2.08 18.00 -11.05
CA LYS A 108 2.75 18.02 -9.73
C LYS A 108 1.76 18.28 -8.58
N ASN A 109 0.56 18.78 -8.91
CA ASN A 109 -0.52 19.04 -7.98
C ASN A 109 -1.67 18.05 -8.22
N LEU A 110 -1.48 16.80 -7.83
CA LEU A 110 -2.58 15.85 -7.60
C LEU A 110 -2.92 15.88 -6.10
N PHE A 111 -3.17 17.08 -5.56
CA PHE A 111 -4.26 17.16 -4.60
C PHE A 111 -5.50 16.82 -5.42
N LEU A 112 -6.27 15.80 -5.04
CA LEU A 112 -7.67 15.79 -5.47
C LEU A 112 -8.19 17.16 -5.08
N ALA A 113 -8.47 18.01 -6.06
CA ALA A 113 -9.21 19.22 -5.77
C ALA A 113 -10.51 18.77 -5.08
N PRO A 114 -11.04 19.50 -4.08
CA PRO A 114 -12.27 19.10 -3.40
C PRO A 114 -13.41 18.74 -4.36
N GLU A 115 -13.45 19.35 -5.55
CA GLU A 115 -14.35 19.01 -6.65
C GLU A 115 -14.14 17.60 -7.27
N ASP A 116 -12.91 17.10 -7.32
CA ASP A 116 -12.56 15.78 -7.90
C ASP A 116 -12.68 14.62 -6.90
N ALA A 117 -12.74 14.92 -5.59
CA ALA A 117 -13.05 13.94 -4.55
C ALA A 117 -14.57 13.68 -4.41
N ILE A 118 -15.40 14.44 -5.12
CA ILE A 118 -16.85 14.22 -5.14
C ILE A 118 -17.13 12.83 -5.72
N ASN A 119 -17.76 11.97 -4.91
CA ASN A 119 -18.11 10.57 -5.23
C ASN A 119 -16.97 9.54 -5.19
N THR A 120 -15.75 9.89 -4.76
CA THR A 120 -14.65 8.89 -4.62
C THR A 120 -14.59 8.24 -3.23
N GLY A 121 -15.36 8.74 -2.26
CA GLY A 121 -15.32 8.27 -0.87
C GLY A 121 -14.07 8.71 -0.08
N GLU A 122 -13.19 9.49 -0.70
CA GLU A 122 -11.97 10.05 -0.08
C GLU A 122 -12.14 11.52 0.34
N GLN A 123 -13.38 12.01 0.42
CA GLN A 123 -13.68 13.35 0.95
C GLN A 123 -13.32 13.41 2.43
N SER A 124 -12.18 14.02 2.76
CA SER A 124 -11.86 14.43 4.12
C SER A 124 -12.19 15.91 4.26
N SER A 125 -13.07 16.24 5.21
CA SER A 125 -13.53 17.61 5.50
C SER A 125 -12.49 18.42 6.29
N LEU A 126 -11.22 18.39 5.90
CA LEU A 126 -10.21 19.28 6.47
C LEU A 126 -10.06 20.52 5.60
N VAL A 127 -11.16 21.25 5.47
CA VAL A 127 -11.12 22.60 4.92
C VAL A 127 -10.92 23.53 6.11
N ASN A 128 -9.79 24.22 6.17
CA ASN A 128 -9.76 25.49 6.91
C ASN A 128 -10.61 26.46 6.09
N GLN A 129 -11.93 26.38 6.24
CA GLN A 129 -12.83 27.35 5.62
C GLN A 129 -12.53 28.72 6.22
N GLU A 130 -12.35 29.71 5.34
CA GLU A 130 -12.32 31.10 5.76
C GLU A 130 -13.68 31.41 6.38
N ASP A 131 -13.66 31.89 7.61
CA ASP A 131 -14.80 32.18 8.47
C ASP A 131 -15.70 33.23 7.80
N ASP A 132 -16.76 32.78 7.13
CA ASP A 132 -17.83 33.62 6.61
C ASP A 132 -18.40 34.40 7.80
N GLY A 133 -18.16 35.71 7.86
CA GLY A 133 -18.41 36.58 9.04
C GLY A 133 -19.85 36.64 9.58
N GLU A 134 -20.74 35.76 9.15
CA GLU A 134 -21.99 35.41 9.83
C GLU A 134 -21.75 34.64 11.13
N ASP A 135 -20.77 33.73 11.19
CA ASP A 135 -20.49 32.92 12.39
C ASP A 135 -19.94 33.80 13.52
N GLN A 136 -19.12 34.81 13.17
CA GLN A 136 -18.65 35.84 14.10
C GLN A 136 -19.78 36.70 14.68
N LYS A 137 -20.80 37.03 13.87
CA LYS A 137 -21.96 37.80 14.36
C LYS A 137 -22.82 36.96 15.28
N MET A 138 -23.01 35.68 14.98
CA MET A 138 -23.75 34.77 15.84
C MET A 138 -23.00 34.56 17.17
N ARG A 139 -21.68 34.38 17.11
CA ARG A 139 -20.82 34.30 18.31
C ARG A 139 -20.86 35.57 19.15
N ALA A 140 -20.86 36.74 18.52
CA ALA A 140 -20.98 38.03 19.22
C ALA A 140 -22.36 38.22 19.88
N ALA A 141 -23.43 37.74 19.24
CA ALA A 141 -24.79 37.79 19.79
C ALA A 141 -24.93 36.88 21.03
N ILE A 142 -24.44 35.64 20.95
CA ILE A 142 -24.45 34.69 22.07
C ILE A 142 -23.68 35.26 23.26
N LEU A 143 -22.48 35.81 23.03
CA LEU A 143 -21.66 36.40 24.09
C LEU A 143 -22.34 37.62 24.74
N ALA A 144 -23.08 38.42 23.97
CA ALA A 144 -23.82 39.57 24.51
C ALA A 144 -25.01 39.15 25.37
N ASP A 145 -25.66 38.04 25.05
CA ASP A 145 -26.78 37.51 25.81
C ASP A 145 -26.31 36.83 27.11
N ASP A 146 -25.17 36.13 27.07
CA ASP A 146 -24.53 35.58 28.27
C ASP A 146 -24.15 36.70 29.27
N VAL A 147 -23.56 37.79 28.79
CA VAL A 147 -23.20 38.96 29.63
C VAL A 147 -24.45 39.63 30.23
N LYS A 148 -25.58 39.64 29.52
CA LYS A 148 -26.85 40.16 30.05
C LYS A 148 -27.44 39.22 31.09
N ALA A 149 -27.39 37.91 30.87
CA ALA A 149 -27.87 36.92 31.82
C ALA A 149 -27.10 36.99 33.15
N ASP A 150 -25.78 37.19 33.10
CA ASP A 150 -24.95 37.40 34.30
C ASP A 150 -25.27 38.71 35.04
N ARG A 151 -25.68 39.76 34.32
CA ARG A 151 -26.10 41.04 34.91
C ARG A 151 -27.48 41.01 35.57
N ILE A 152 -28.34 40.06 35.21
CA ILE A 152 -29.69 39.92 35.78
C ILE A 152 -29.65 39.08 37.08
N ASN A 153 -28.55 38.38 37.35
CA ASN A 153 -28.33 37.55 38.54
C ASN A 153 -27.64 38.30 39.71
N TYR A 154 -27.55 39.63 39.68
CA TYR A 154 -27.08 40.49 40.78
C TYR A 154 -28.10 41.57 41.14
#